data_AF-A0A9X2W6Q0-F1
#
_entry.id   AF-A0A9X2W6Q0-F1
#
_cell.length_a   1.000
_cell.length_b   1.000
_cell.length_c   1.000
_cell.angle_alpha   90.00
_cell.angle_beta   90.00
_cell.angle_gamma   90.00
#
_symmetry.space_group_name_H-M   'P 1'
#
loop_
_entity.id
_entity.type
_entity.pdbx_description
1 polymer ?
#
loop_
_entity_poly.entity_id
_entity_poly.type
_entity_poly.pdbx_seq_one_letter_code
_entity_poly.pdbx_strand_id
1 'polypeptide(L)'
;MSNGQTKRVNLTLHLNPGESQADLRTVAKLTQWHNSLKQDAGERDEAAMQMRAFHRNVYLAGLQLQLLSPQLCHHVAESISREHLTLPELVAELARCELLPEGTPVSAPATEDFSKQQLKQLELLLKKALPDPVSAAPALPQSVSQEMSEGMQAEFVHLRNELESVRALLEKQNLQLAQLRRSEKAAAQEPSRNGNAEEIALAEITTSTEKMKKIRQKGIF
;
A
#
# COMPACT_ATOMS: atom_id res chain seq x y z
N MET A 1 6.69 26.11 28.71
CA MET A 1 7.55 25.36 27.77
C MET A 1 7.74 23.98 28.34
N SER A 2 7.02 22.98 27.81
CA SER A 2 7.11 21.61 28.29
C SER A 2 8.47 21.04 27.91
N ASN A 3 9.31 20.75 28.91
CA ASN A 3 10.51 19.95 28.73
C ASN A 3 10.08 18.59 28.15
N GLY A 4 10.22 18.43 26.84
CA GLY A 4 9.93 17.17 26.15
C GLY A 4 10.88 16.11 26.68
N GLN A 5 10.42 15.30 27.63
CA GLN A 5 11.20 14.20 28.18
C GLN A 5 11.55 13.25 27.04
N THR A 6 12.83 13.14 26.72
CA THR A 6 13.31 12.16 25.76
C THR A 6 13.13 10.77 26.37
N LYS A 7 12.27 9.94 25.76
CA LYS A 7 12.10 8.55 26.16
C LYS A 7 13.18 7.70 25.49
N ARG A 8 13.99 7.01 26.31
CA ARG A 8 15.01 6.08 25.84
C ARG A 8 14.41 4.68 25.72
N VAL A 9 14.57 4.05 24.57
CA VAL A 9 14.25 2.64 24.33
C VAL A 9 15.56 1.90 24.11
N ASN A 10 15.81 0.85 24.89
CA ASN A 10 16.97 -0.02 24.71
C ASN A 10 16.51 -1.27 23.96
N LEU A 11 17.04 -1.46 22.75
CA LEU A 11 16.81 -2.66 21.94
C LEU A 11 18.17 -3.25 21.57
N THR A 12 18.31 -4.56 21.74
CA THR A 12 19.49 -5.32 21.32
C THR A 12 19.07 -6.20 20.15
N LEU A 13 19.78 -6.06 19.02
CA LEU A 13 19.61 -6.89 17.83
C LEU A 13 20.83 -7.80 17.69
N HIS A 14 20.58 -9.07 17.40
CA HIS A 14 21.61 -10.04 17.06
C HIS A 14 21.54 -10.33 15.56
N LEU A 15 22.71 -10.37 14.92
CA LEU A 15 22.88 -10.73 13.52
C LEU A 15 23.63 -12.06 13.46
N ASN A 16 23.21 -12.97 12.58
CA ASN A 16 23.79 -14.30 12.39
C ASN A 16 24.52 -14.37 11.04
N PRO A 17 25.78 -13.86 10.96
CA PRO A 17 26.52 -13.81 9.70
C PRO A 17 26.87 -15.20 9.12
N GLY A 18 26.77 -16.27 9.91
CA GLY A 18 26.98 -17.65 9.43
C GLY A 18 25.77 -18.25 8.71
N GLU A 19 24.56 -17.72 8.97
CA GLU A 19 23.30 -18.27 8.46
C GLU A 19 22.65 -17.36 7.40
N SER A 20 22.92 -16.06 7.48
CA SER A 20 22.31 -15.03 6.64
C SER A 20 23.37 -14.19 5.94
N GLN A 21 23.31 -14.17 4.60
CA GLN A 21 24.16 -13.28 3.79
C GLN A 21 23.82 -11.80 4.02
N ALA A 22 22.54 -11.48 4.27
CA ALA A 22 22.10 -10.15 4.65
C ALA A 22 22.82 -9.69 5.92
N ASP A 23 22.89 -10.57 6.91
CA ASP A 23 23.50 -10.29 8.21
C ASP A 23 25.01 -10.12 8.08
N LEU A 24 25.68 -11.02 7.34
CA LEU A 24 27.11 -10.93 7.06
C LEU A 24 27.47 -9.58 6.44
N ARG A 25 26.71 -9.17 5.42
CA ARG A 25 26.97 -7.91 4.74
C ARG A 25 26.61 -6.70 5.59
N THR A 26 25.55 -6.78 6.38
CA THR A 26 25.18 -5.75 7.35
C THR A 26 26.31 -5.52 8.34
N VAL A 27 26.88 -6.59 8.92
CA VAL A 27 28.04 -6.50 9.83
C VAL A 27 29.23 -5.85 9.13
N ALA A 28 29.54 -6.27 7.90
CA ALA A 28 30.64 -5.69 7.13
C ALA A 28 30.45 -4.19 6.88
N LYS A 29 29.25 -3.76 6.46
CA LYS A 29 28.94 -2.35 6.18
C LYS A 29 28.93 -1.48 7.42
N LEU A 30 28.35 -1.97 8.52
CA LEU A 30 28.36 -1.26 9.81
C LEU A 30 29.78 -1.11 10.35
N THR A 31 30.61 -2.16 10.22
CA THR A 31 32.02 -2.10 10.66
C THR A 31 32.83 -1.12 9.81
N GLN A 32 32.65 -1.14 8.49
CA GLN A 32 33.28 -0.19 7.57
C GLN A 32 32.91 1.26 7.95
N TRP A 33 31.62 1.53 8.10
CA TRP A 33 31.12 2.85 8.44
C TRP A 33 31.64 3.34 9.80
N HIS A 34 31.64 2.48 10.82
CA HIS A 34 32.17 2.81 12.15
C HIS A 34 33.67 3.16 12.13
N ASN A 35 34.45 2.44 11.33
CA ASN A 35 35.87 2.71 11.19
C ASN A 35 36.12 4.04 10.46
N SER A 36 35.35 4.35 9.42
CA SER A 36 35.41 5.66 8.74
C SER A 36 35.06 6.81 9.69
N LEU A 37 34.00 6.65 10.49
CA LEU A 37 33.58 7.66 11.46
C LEU A 37 34.66 7.97 12.50
N LYS A 38 35.39 6.94 12.94
CA LYS A 38 36.52 7.10 13.88
C LYS A 38 37.72 7.82 13.27
N GLN A 39 37.90 7.73 11.95
CA GLN A 39 38.98 8.39 11.24
C GLN A 39 38.65 9.86 10.96
N ASP A 40 37.37 10.17 10.69
CA ASP A 40 36.92 11.52 10.34
C ASP A 40 36.62 12.40 11.56
N ALA A 41 36.18 11.81 12.68
CA ALA A 41 35.82 12.57 13.87
C ALA A 41 37.06 12.92 14.71
N GLY A 42 37.44 14.21 14.71
CA GLY A 42 38.48 14.73 15.59
C GLY A 42 38.09 14.71 17.08
N GLU A 43 36.79 14.80 17.39
CA GLU A 43 36.25 14.71 18.75
C GLU A 43 35.40 13.44 18.95
N ARG A 44 35.69 12.71 20.03
CA ARG A 44 35.03 11.45 20.38
C ARG A 44 33.51 11.58 20.58
N ASP A 45 33.05 12.74 21.05
CA ASP A 45 31.63 12.99 21.34
C ASP A 45 30.81 13.22 20.06
N GLU A 46 31.41 13.83 19.03
CA GLU A 46 30.76 14.04 17.74
C GLU A 46 30.51 12.71 17.03
N ALA A 47 31.51 11.83 16.98
CA ALA A 47 31.37 10.45 16.50
C ALA A 47 30.23 9.71 17.22
N ALA A 48 30.17 9.80 18.55
CA ALA A 48 29.12 9.14 19.32
C ALA A 48 27.72 9.71 19.03
N MET A 49 27.60 11.00 18.70
CA MET A 49 26.34 11.62 18.30
C MET A 49 25.92 11.20 16.89
N GLN A 50 26.84 11.21 15.94
CA GLN A 50 26.59 10.77 14.55
C GLN A 50 26.20 9.28 14.50
N MET A 51 26.85 8.42 15.30
CA MET A 51 26.47 7.01 15.46
C MET A 51 25.06 6.81 16.00
N ARG A 52 24.68 7.57 17.03
CA ARG A 52 23.30 7.53 17.55
C ARG A 52 22.29 8.01 16.51
N ALA A 53 22.60 9.08 15.79
CA ALA A 53 21.73 9.63 14.74
C ALA A 53 21.55 8.62 13.59
N PHE A 54 22.63 7.98 13.15
CA PHE A 54 22.63 6.96 12.12
C PHE A 54 21.71 5.79 12.50
N HIS A 55 21.94 5.15 13.66
CA HIS A 55 21.11 4.01 14.09
C HIS A 55 19.65 4.42 14.31
N ARG A 56 19.40 5.62 14.86
CA ARG A 56 18.03 6.14 15.01
C ARG A 56 17.34 6.25 13.66
N ASN A 57 18.01 6.78 12.64
CA ASN A 57 17.41 6.96 11.31
C ASN A 57 17.14 5.61 10.63
N VAL A 58 18.08 4.66 10.71
CA VAL A 58 17.90 3.31 10.17
C VAL A 58 16.68 2.62 10.82
N TYR A 59 16.58 2.69 12.15
CA TYR A 59 15.46 2.09 12.88
C TYR A 59 14.11 2.74 12.53
N LEU A 60 14.06 4.08 12.50
CA LEU A 60 12.83 4.80 12.15
C LEU A 60 12.39 4.53 10.70
N ALA A 61 13.33 4.46 9.77
CA ALA A 61 13.03 4.12 8.37
C ALA A 61 12.50 2.69 8.25
N GLY A 62 13.16 1.72 8.88
CA GLY A 62 12.70 0.32 8.89
C GLY A 62 11.33 0.17 9.54
N LEU A 63 11.08 0.84 10.68
CA LEU A 63 9.78 0.83 11.33
C LEU A 63 8.69 1.47 10.46
N GLN A 64 8.99 2.57 9.78
CA GLN A 64 8.04 3.20 8.86
C GLN A 64 7.69 2.26 7.69
N LEU A 65 8.67 1.57 7.11
CA LEU A 65 8.43 0.57 6.07
C LEU A 65 7.57 -0.58 6.60
N GLN A 66 7.86 -1.07 7.81
CA GLN A 66 7.08 -2.13 8.47
C GLN A 66 5.61 -1.74 8.67
N LEU A 67 5.34 -0.47 9.03
CA LEU A 67 3.99 0.06 9.21
C LEU A 67 3.24 0.23 7.88
N LEU A 68 3.94 0.52 6.79
CA LEU A 68 3.35 0.63 5.46
C LEU A 68 3.03 -0.75 4.87
N SER A 69 4.01 -1.65 4.88
CA SER A 69 3.85 -3.03 4.41
C SER A 69 4.95 -3.91 5.03
N PRO A 70 4.59 -4.91 5.85
CA PRO A 70 5.57 -5.86 6.39
C PRO A 70 6.35 -6.61 5.30
N GLN A 71 5.70 -6.91 4.17
CA GLN A 71 6.35 -7.60 3.06
C GLN A 71 7.37 -6.69 2.36
N LEU A 72 7.06 -5.40 2.18
CA LEU A 72 8.00 -4.42 1.66
C LEU A 72 9.23 -4.30 2.55
N CYS A 73 9.03 -4.18 3.87
CA CYS A 73 10.14 -4.10 4.82
C CYS A 73 11.04 -5.34 4.75
N HIS A 74 10.45 -6.53 4.73
CA HIS A 74 11.20 -7.77 4.61
C HIS A 74 11.97 -7.85 3.28
N HIS A 75 11.33 -7.51 2.15
CA HIS A 75 11.99 -7.55 0.85
C HIS A 75 13.17 -6.57 0.77
N VAL A 76 13.01 -5.35 1.29
CA VAL A 76 14.09 -4.36 1.37
C VAL A 76 15.22 -4.87 2.29
N ALA A 77 14.89 -5.51 3.41
CA ALA A 77 15.90 -6.11 4.30
C ALA A 77 16.69 -7.21 3.59
N GLU A 78 16.02 -8.14 2.91
CA GLU A 78 16.66 -9.22 2.16
C GLU A 78 17.51 -8.71 0.98
N SER A 79 17.13 -7.58 0.39
CA SER A 79 17.88 -6.96 -0.71
C SER A 79 19.33 -6.63 -0.34
N ILE A 80 19.63 -6.43 0.95
CA ILE A 80 21.00 -6.18 1.42
C ILE A 80 21.94 -7.36 1.15
N SER A 81 21.43 -8.58 0.96
CA SER A 81 22.24 -9.74 0.56
C SER A 81 22.85 -9.60 -0.84
N ARG A 82 22.31 -8.73 -1.70
CA ARG A 82 22.64 -8.72 -3.14
C ARG A 82 23.73 -7.72 -3.51
N GLU A 83 24.82 -8.20 -4.09
CA GLU A 83 25.90 -7.33 -4.55
C GLU A 83 25.43 -6.34 -5.63
N HIS A 84 25.86 -5.08 -5.51
CA HIS A 84 25.64 -4.00 -6.49
C HIS A 84 24.18 -3.61 -6.82
N LEU A 85 23.19 -3.95 -5.99
CA LEU A 85 21.82 -3.51 -6.22
C LEU A 85 21.69 -1.97 -6.22
N THR A 86 21.24 -1.42 -7.34
CA THR A 86 20.96 0.02 -7.47
C THR A 86 19.53 0.34 -7.05
N LEU A 87 19.27 1.61 -6.70
CA LEU A 87 17.92 2.05 -6.32
C LEU A 87 16.87 1.83 -7.44
N PRO A 88 17.14 2.14 -8.72
CA PRO A 88 16.18 1.87 -9.80
C PRO A 88 15.85 0.38 -9.96
N GLU A 89 16.84 -0.50 -9.80
CA GLU A 89 16.63 -1.96 -9.88
C GLU A 89 15.77 -2.45 -8.71
N LEU A 90 16.03 -1.98 -7.49
CA LEU A 90 15.22 -2.30 -6.32
C LEU A 90 13.76 -1.83 -6.52
N VAL A 91 13.56 -0.61 -7.02
CA VAL A 91 12.21 -0.08 -7.30
C VAL A 91 11.49 -0.93 -8.37
N ALA A 92 12.19 -1.33 -9.43
CA ALA A 92 11.62 -2.19 -10.46
C ALA A 92 11.25 -3.59 -9.91
N GLU A 93 12.06 -4.16 -9.01
CA GLU A 93 11.74 -5.40 -8.31
C GLU A 93 10.49 -5.28 -7.44
N LEU A 94 10.42 -4.23 -6.62
CA LEU A 94 9.28 -3.99 -5.75
C LEU A 94 7.99 -3.77 -6.54
N ALA A 95 8.06 -3.13 -7.71
CA ALA A 95 6.92 -2.99 -8.62
C ALA A 95 6.47 -4.33 -9.20
N ARG A 96 7.41 -5.19 -9.64
CA ARG A 96 7.09 -6.54 -10.13
C ARG A 96 6.45 -7.43 -9.07
N CYS A 97 6.79 -7.21 -7.81
CA CYS A 97 6.21 -7.92 -6.68
C CYS A 97 4.93 -7.27 -6.14
N GLU A 98 4.39 -6.23 -6.80
CA GLU A 98 3.18 -5.51 -6.37
C GLU A 98 3.29 -4.93 -4.94
N LEU A 99 4.53 -4.66 -4.49
CA LEU A 99 4.82 -4.10 -3.16
C LEU A 99 4.81 -2.57 -3.15
N LEU A 100 4.71 -1.94 -4.32
CA LEU A 100 4.53 -0.51 -4.48
C LEU A 100 3.07 -0.20 -4.82
N PRO A 101 2.51 0.91 -4.30
CA PRO A 101 1.14 1.30 -4.61
C PRO A 101 0.94 1.47 -6.11
N GLU A 102 -0.19 0.95 -6.62
CA GLU A 102 -0.59 1.10 -8.02
C GLU A 102 -0.69 2.59 -8.35
N GLY A 103 0.10 3.02 -9.33
CA GLY A 103 0.26 4.43 -9.68
C GLY A 103 1.59 5.05 -9.27
N THR A 104 2.54 4.27 -8.73
CA THR A 104 3.95 4.68 -8.78
C THR A 104 4.38 4.59 -10.24
N PRO A 105 4.62 5.70 -10.96
CA PRO A 105 5.20 5.60 -12.28
C PRO A 105 6.64 5.15 -12.07
N VAL A 106 6.87 3.84 -12.04
CA VAL A 106 8.16 3.33 -12.48
C VAL A 106 8.25 3.86 -13.90
N SER A 107 9.08 4.88 -14.09
CA SER A 107 9.52 5.26 -15.43
C SER A 107 10.03 3.98 -16.07
N ALA A 108 9.17 3.35 -16.88
CA ALA A 108 9.60 2.84 -18.15
C ALA A 108 10.53 3.93 -18.72
N PRO A 109 11.70 3.57 -19.30
CA PRO A 109 12.55 4.57 -19.93
C PRO A 109 11.60 5.40 -20.78
N ALA A 110 11.56 6.70 -20.50
CA ALA A 110 10.66 7.60 -21.16
C ALA A 110 10.85 7.33 -22.64
N THR A 111 9.88 6.66 -23.26
CA THR A 111 9.69 6.76 -24.69
C THR A 111 9.22 8.18 -24.85
N GLU A 112 10.19 9.09 -24.83
CA GLU A 112 10.05 10.39 -25.43
C GLU A 112 9.43 10.12 -26.81
N ASP A 113 8.39 10.90 -27.07
CA ASP A 113 7.78 11.04 -28.39
C ASP A 113 6.81 9.94 -28.81
N PHE A 114 5.70 9.83 -28.06
CA PHE A 114 4.43 9.86 -28.78
C PHE A 114 4.30 11.25 -29.40
N SER A 115 4.84 11.39 -30.61
CA SER A 115 5.00 12.68 -31.29
C SER A 115 3.65 13.41 -31.34
N LYS A 116 3.66 14.72 -31.10
CA LYS A 116 2.47 15.57 -31.32
C LYS A 116 1.85 15.37 -32.71
N GLN A 117 2.65 14.94 -33.68
CA GLN A 117 2.18 14.58 -35.02
C GLN A 117 1.40 13.26 -35.03
N GLN A 118 1.84 12.23 -34.29
CA GLN A 118 1.11 10.97 -34.15
C GLN A 118 -0.24 11.20 -33.45
N LEU A 119 -0.29 12.07 -32.43
CA LEU A 119 -1.56 12.47 -31.80
C LEU A 119 -2.50 13.21 -32.75
N LYS A 120 -1.99 14.16 -33.54
CA LYS A 120 -2.79 14.83 -34.58
C LYS A 120 -3.30 13.84 -35.63
N GLN A 121 -2.49 12.86 -35.99
CA GLN A 121 -2.86 11.86 -36.99
C GLN A 121 -3.95 10.91 -36.45
N LEU A 122 -3.88 10.55 -35.16
CA LEU A 122 -4.89 9.77 -34.48
C LEU A 122 -6.20 10.56 -34.31
N GLU A 123 -6.12 11.85 -33.97
CA GLU A 123 -7.27 12.76 -33.91
C GLU A 123 -7.97 12.89 -35.28
N LEU A 124 -7.18 13.00 -36.36
CA LEU A 124 -7.71 13.10 -37.71
C LEU A 124 -8.36 11.80 -38.19
N LEU A 125 -7.80 10.65 -37.81
CA LEU A 125 -8.43 9.35 -38.08
C LEU A 125 -9.73 9.16 -37.29
N LEU A 126 -9.79 9.62 -36.04
CA LEU A 126 -11.01 9.60 -35.22
C LEU A 126 -12.09 10.54 -35.76
N LYS A 127 -11.74 11.76 -36.18
CA LYS A 127 -12.66 12.68 -36.87
C LYS A 127 -13.16 12.11 -38.20
N LYS A 128 -12.33 11.33 -38.90
CA LYS A 128 -12.73 10.65 -40.14
C LYS A 128 -13.62 9.44 -39.89
N ALA A 129 -13.46 8.76 -38.75
CA ALA A 129 -14.25 7.61 -38.34
C ALA A 129 -15.58 8.01 -37.67
N LEU A 130 -15.73 9.27 -37.24
CA LEU A 130 -16.96 9.81 -36.70
C LEU A 130 -17.72 10.55 -37.82
N PRO A 131 -18.77 9.96 -38.41
CA PRO A 131 -19.60 10.68 -39.38
C PRO A 131 -20.36 11.80 -38.65
N ASP A 132 -20.19 13.05 -39.09
CA ASP A 132 -21.00 14.18 -38.64
C ASP A 132 -22.49 13.95 -38.97
N PRO A 133 -23.42 14.17 -38.03
CA PRO A 133 -24.84 13.87 -38.19
C PRO A 133 -25.61 15.02 -38.86
N VAL A 134 -25.16 15.51 -40.02
CA VAL A 134 -25.98 16.43 -40.82
C VAL A 134 -25.61 16.33 -42.31
N SER A 135 -26.61 15.95 -43.09
CA SER A 135 -26.68 16.01 -44.56
C SER A 135 -26.05 14.84 -45.35
N ALA A 136 -26.80 13.75 -45.45
CA ALA A 136 -27.24 13.17 -46.73
C ALA A 136 -27.93 11.80 -46.52
N ALA A 137 -29.26 11.78 -46.56
CA ALA A 137 -29.98 10.62 -47.11
C ALA A 137 -30.05 10.79 -48.63
N PRO A 138 -30.21 9.74 -49.47
CA PRO A 138 -30.60 8.36 -49.12
C PRO A 138 -29.77 7.25 -49.81
N ALA A 139 -29.62 6.09 -49.13
CA ALA A 139 -29.75 4.73 -49.69
C ALA A 139 -29.10 3.70 -48.73
N LEU A 140 -29.93 2.80 -48.21
CA LEU A 140 -29.65 1.64 -47.36
C LEU A 140 -28.62 0.67 -47.98
N PRO A 141 -27.87 -0.15 -47.20
CA PRO A 141 -28.39 -0.98 -46.09
C PRO A 141 -27.76 -0.67 -44.72
N GLN A 142 -28.55 -0.05 -43.83
CA GLN A 142 -28.21 0.32 -42.46
C GLN A 142 -28.42 -0.81 -41.42
N SER A 143 -28.79 -2.02 -41.84
CA SER A 143 -29.26 -3.06 -40.92
C SER A 143 -28.17 -3.72 -40.06
N VAL A 144 -26.88 -3.52 -40.32
CA VAL A 144 -25.80 -4.19 -39.55
C VAL A 144 -25.05 -3.23 -38.61
N SER A 145 -25.02 -1.94 -38.92
CA SER A 145 -24.30 -0.95 -38.09
C SER A 145 -25.16 -0.34 -36.98
N GLN A 146 -26.50 -0.34 -37.12
CA GLN A 146 -27.41 0.17 -36.09
C GLN A 146 -27.57 -0.80 -34.91
N GLU A 147 -27.63 -2.11 -35.16
CA GLU A 147 -27.79 -3.11 -34.09
C GLU A 147 -26.56 -3.19 -33.16
N MET A 148 -25.33 -3.04 -33.70
CA MET A 148 -24.12 -2.96 -32.87
C MET A 148 -24.05 -1.67 -32.05
N SER A 149 -24.54 -0.55 -32.59
CA SER A 149 -24.54 0.74 -31.89
C SER A 149 -25.59 0.79 -30.78
N GLU A 150 -26.76 0.18 -30.98
CA GLU A 150 -27.80 0.08 -29.95
C GLU A 150 -27.43 -0.91 -28.84
N GLY A 151 -26.83 -2.06 -29.19
CA GLY A 151 -26.35 -3.04 -28.21
C GLY A 151 -25.27 -2.46 -27.30
N MET A 152 -24.27 -1.78 -27.87
CA MET A 152 -23.20 -1.15 -27.09
C MET A 152 -23.73 0.01 -26.23
N GLN A 153 -24.71 0.78 -26.73
CA GLN A 153 -25.33 1.86 -25.96
C GLN A 153 -26.23 1.35 -24.83
N ALA A 154 -26.91 0.22 -25.03
CA ALA A 154 -27.66 -0.47 -23.97
C ALA A 154 -26.72 -1.03 -22.88
N GLU A 155 -25.57 -1.58 -23.25
CA GLU A 155 -24.52 -2.00 -22.30
C GLU A 155 -23.97 -0.81 -21.51
N PHE A 156 -23.73 0.34 -22.14
CA PHE A 156 -23.30 1.54 -21.42
C PHE A 156 -24.35 2.05 -20.42
N VAL A 157 -25.63 1.99 -20.77
CA VAL A 157 -26.72 2.35 -19.83
C VAL A 157 -26.79 1.33 -18.69
N HIS A 158 -26.63 0.05 -18.98
CA HIS A 158 -26.57 -1.02 -17.98
C HIS A 158 -25.41 -0.80 -17.00
N LEU A 159 -24.21 -0.55 -17.51
CA LEU A 159 -23.02 -0.33 -16.70
C LEU A 159 -23.13 0.94 -15.83
N ARG A 160 -23.79 1.99 -16.33
CA ARG A 160 -24.10 3.19 -15.53
C ARG A 160 -25.08 2.88 -14.39
N ASN A 161 -26.11 2.09 -14.67
CA ASN A 161 -27.06 1.68 -13.64
C ASN A 161 -26.40 0.78 -12.57
N GLU A 162 -25.49 -0.11 -12.97
CA GLU A 162 -24.70 -0.91 -12.04
C GLU A 162 -23.80 -0.02 -11.16
N LEU A 163 -23.11 0.95 -11.74
CA LEU A 163 -22.29 1.91 -10.99
C LEU A 163 -23.12 2.72 -9.98
N GLU A 164 -24.32 3.16 -10.38
CA GLU A 164 -25.24 3.84 -9.47
C GLU A 164 -25.70 2.93 -8.33
N SER A 165 -25.96 1.64 -8.61
CA SER A 165 -26.33 0.66 -7.59
C SER A 165 -25.21 0.40 -6.58
N VAL A 166 -23.96 0.27 -7.06
CA VAL A 166 -22.77 0.08 -6.21
C VAL A 166 -22.52 1.31 -5.35
N ARG A 167 -22.69 2.51 -5.93
CA ARG A 167 -22.55 3.77 -5.20
C ARG A 167 -23.58 3.88 -4.07
N ALA A 168 -24.84 3.54 -4.33
CA ALA A 168 -25.90 3.54 -3.32
C ALA A 168 -25.63 2.53 -2.20
N LEU A 169 -25.10 1.34 -2.54
CA LEU A 169 -24.73 0.33 -1.55
C LEU A 169 -23.57 0.79 -0.66
N LEU A 170 -22.57 1.44 -1.24
CA LEU A 170 -21.43 2.00 -0.51
C LEU A 170 -21.88 3.11 0.45
N GLU A 171 -22.77 3.99 0.00
CA GLU A 171 -23.35 5.04 0.85
C GLU A 171 -24.11 4.44 2.05
N LYS A 172 -24.89 3.37 1.82
CA LYS A 172 -25.58 2.64 2.89
C LYS A 172 -24.61 2.01 3.88
N GLN A 173 -23.54 1.36 3.42
CA GLN A 173 -22.51 0.79 4.32
C GLN A 173 -21.78 1.88 5.11
N ASN A 174 -21.50 3.03 4.50
CA ASN A 174 -20.85 4.14 5.19
C ASN A 174 -21.76 4.74 6.28
N LEU A 175 -23.07 4.84 6.02
CA LEU A 175 -24.04 5.24 7.03
C LEU A 175 -24.13 4.23 8.18
N GLN A 176 -24.09 2.92 7.90
CA GLN A 176 -24.07 1.87 8.93
C GLN A 176 -22.79 1.93 9.76
N LEU A 177 -21.62 2.13 9.15
CA LEU A 177 -20.35 2.33 9.86
C LEU A 177 -20.36 3.60 10.71
N ALA A 178 -20.96 4.69 10.23
CA ALA A 178 -21.12 5.92 10.99
C ALA A 178 -22.06 5.73 12.19
N GLN A 179 -23.14 4.95 12.03
CA GLN A 179 -24.03 4.57 13.13
C GLN A 179 -23.33 3.70 14.16
N LEU A 180 -22.54 2.70 13.73
CA LEU A 180 -21.75 1.85 14.63
C LEU A 180 -20.72 2.65 15.41
N ARG A 181 -20.00 3.56 14.75
CA ARG A 181 -19.07 4.49 15.43
C ARG A 181 -19.79 5.42 16.41
N ARG A 182 -21.03 5.83 16.11
CA ARG A 182 -21.86 6.64 17.02
C ARG A 182 -22.39 5.82 18.19
N SER A 183 -22.79 4.56 18.00
CA SER A 183 -23.22 3.66 19.08
C SER A 183 -22.06 3.24 19.97
N GLU A 184 -20.87 3.02 19.41
CA GLU A 184 -19.64 2.77 20.17
C GLU A 184 -19.26 4.00 21.02
N LYS A 185 -19.46 5.20 20.47
CA LYS A 185 -19.24 6.45 21.20
C LYS A 185 -20.33 6.77 22.24
N ALA A 186 -21.56 6.29 22.03
CA ALA A 186 -22.65 6.38 23.01
C ALA A 186 -22.48 5.41 24.18
N ALA A 187 -21.89 4.22 23.95
CA ALA A 187 -21.50 3.30 25.02
C ALA A 187 -20.32 3.80 25.88
N ALA A 188 -19.57 4.80 25.38
CA ALA A 188 -18.42 5.39 26.08
C ALA A 188 -18.76 6.64 26.94
N GLN A 189 -20.04 7.00 27.09
CA GLN A 189 -20.48 8.13 27.92
C GLN A 189 -21.65 7.77 28.85
N GLU A 190 -21.36 7.01 29.92
CA GLU A 190 -22.08 7.13 31.20
C GLU A 190 -21.08 7.45 32.34
N PRO A 191 -21.47 8.26 33.36
CA PRO A 191 -20.53 8.80 34.33
C PRO A 191 -20.32 7.90 35.57
N SER A 192 -19.05 7.54 35.81
CA SER A 192 -18.37 7.30 37.11
C SER A 192 -19.20 7.00 38.38
N ARG A 193 -19.18 5.74 38.85
CA ARG A 193 -18.81 5.39 40.24
C ARG A 193 -18.66 3.87 40.47
N ASN A 194 -17.51 3.49 41.03
CA ASN A 194 -17.12 2.24 41.71
C ASN A 194 -16.05 1.41 41.01
N GLY A 195 -14.94 1.22 41.74
CA GLY A 195 -13.86 0.33 41.38
C GLY A 195 -14.30 -1.12 41.46
N ASN A 196 -14.14 -1.82 40.35
CA ASN A 196 -13.48 -3.11 40.25
C ASN A 196 -13.23 -3.37 38.77
N ALA A 197 -12.16 -4.10 38.49
CA ALA A 197 -11.76 -4.50 37.16
C ALA A 197 -12.91 -5.20 36.42
N GLU A 198 -13.35 -4.64 35.29
CA GLU A 198 -14.05 -5.38 34.25
C GLU A 198 -13.09 -5.57 33.08
N GLU A 199 -12.29 -6.62 33.25
CA GLU A 199 -11.71 -7.43 32.20
C GLU A 199 -12.86 -7.97 31.34
N ILE A 200 -13.19 -7.25 30.25
CA ILE A 200 -14.15 -7.75 29.27
C ILE A 200 -13.55 -9.03 28.68
N ALA A 201 -14.24 -10.12 28.97
CA ALA A 201 -13.78 -11.48 28.92
C ALA A 201 -13.34 -11.93 27.52
N LEU A 202 -12.03 -12.13 27.34
CA LEU A 202 -11.48 -12.95 26.25
C LEU A 202 -12.06 -14.38 26.25
N ALA A 203 -12.71 -14.82 27.33
CA ALA A 203 -13.40 -16.11 27.40
C ALA A 203 -14.58 -16.20 26.41
N GLU A 204 -15.37 -15.16 26.17
CA GLU A 204 -16.56 -15.29 25.30
C GLU A 204 -16.19 -15.49 23.82
N ILE A 205 -15.10 -14.86 23.35
CA ILE A 205 -14.59 -15.02 21.98
C ILE A 205 -14.02 -16.43 21.76
N THR A 206 -13.41 -17.03 22.79
CA THR A 206 -12.92 -18.41 22.71
C THR A 206 -14.07 -19.44 22.65
N THR A 207 -15.18 -19.21 23.35
CA THR A 207 -16.32 -20.15 23.31
C THR A 207 -17.03 -20.18 21.94
N SER A 208 -17.05 -19.05 21.22
CA SER A 208 -17.66 -18.97 19.89
C SER A 208 -16.81 -19.69 18.82
N THR A 209 -15.48 -19.58 18.93
CA THR A 209 -14.54 -20.24 18.01
C THR A 209 -14.43 -21.76 18.28
N GLU A 210 -14.61 -22.21 19.51
CA GLU A 210 -14.70 -23.65 19.83
C GLU A 210 -15.98 -24.31 19.29
N LYS A 211 -17.13 -23.62 19.35
CA LYS A 211 -18.38 -24.12 18.76
C LYS A 211 -18.25 -24.28 17.24
N MET A 212 -17.59 -23.34 16.55
CA MET A 212 -17.29 -23.45 15.12
C MET A 212 -16.36 -24.63 14.78
N LYS A 213 -15.32 -24.88 15.60
CA LYS A 213 -14.44 -26.06 15.41
C LYS A 213 -15.19 -27.38 15.62
N LYS A 214 -16.07 -27.47 16.63
CA LYS A 214 -16.87 -28.68 16.90
C LYS A 214 -17.89 -28.99 15.80
N ILE A 215 -18.43 -27.97 15.12
CA ILE A 215 -19.34 -28.14 13.98
C ILE A 215 -18.60 -28.68 12.75
N ARG A 216 -17.39 -28.17 12.46
CA ARG A 216 -16.54 -28.73 11.38
C ARG A 216 -16.08 -30.16 11.66
N GLN A 217 -15.83 -30.52 12.92
CA GLN A 217 -15.37 -31.86 13.29
C GLN A 217 -16.49 -32.91 13.34
N LYS A 218 -17.76 -32.49 13.39
CA LYS A 218 -18.93 -33.38 13.38
C LYS A 218 -19.48 -33.71 11.99
N GLY A 219 -18.82 -33.28 10.91
CA GLY A 219 -19.12 -33.76 9.55
C GLY A 219 -20.58 -33.54 9.13
N ILE A 220 -21.09 -32.33 9.30
CA ILE A 220 -22.32 -31.91 8.63
C ILE A 220 -21.92 -30.79 7.66
N PHE A 221 -21.21 -31.20 6.61
CA PHE A 221 -21.21 -30.70 5.22
C PHE A 221 -20.29 -31.62 4.43
#